data_AF-A0A5A8A1Z9-F1
#
_entry.id   AF-A0A5A8A1Z9-F1
#
_cell.length_a   1.000
_cell.length_b   1.000
_cell.length_c   1.000
_cell.angle_alpha   90.00
_cell.angle_beta   90.00
_cell.angle_gamma   90.00
#
_symmetry.space_group_name_H-M   'P 1'
#
loop_
_entity.id
_entity.type
_entity.pdbx_description
1 polymer ?
#
loop_
_entity_poly.entity_id
_entity_poly.type
_entity_poly.pdbx_seq_one_letter_code
_entity_poly.pdbx_strand_id
1 'polypeptide(L)'
;MGAFDWSTQAAQNATADPDVPARDGTSARDLPGLVRDLMAAQAAVLADQGGAIRTAGLANAYLARTASGLSAMRSGVALLVQADRDNTGSPTLNVDSLGARPWRDLDGTPPPPGRIKAGAFYLAVANGAVWTSDFGALAQATAEDAAITAALIFGGI
;
A
#
# COMPACT_ATOMS: atom_id res chain seq x y z
N MET A 1 -2.52 -3.54 13.10
CA MET A 1 -1.68 -4.73 13.25
C MET A 1 -2.24 -5.74 12.28
N GLY A 2 -1.48 -6.06 11.25
CA GLY A 2 -1.89 -6.91 10.13
C GLY A 2 -0.68 -7.35 9.32
N ALA A 3 -0.89 -7.86 8.11
CA ALA A 3 0.16 -8.47 7.30
C ALA A 3 1.39 -7.58 7.05
N PHE A 4 1.25 -6.25 7.02
CA PHE A 4 2.38 -5.34 6.91
C PHE A 4 3.33 -5.36 8.12
N ASP A 5 2.85 -5.79 9.29
CA ASP A 5 3.61 -5.87 10.55
C ASP A 5 4.33 -7.22 10.73
N TRP A 6 4.14 -8.16 9.80
CA TRP A 6 4.84 -9.45 9.83
C TRP A 6 6.35 -9.29 9.59
N SER A 7 7.10 -10.14 10.28
CA SER A 7 8.55 -10.21 10.28
C SER A 7 9.03 -11.39 9.44
N THR A 8 10.21 -11.24 8.86
CA THR A 8 10.97 -12.35 8.27
C THR A 8 11.51 -13.31 9.34
N GLN A 9 11.50 -12.90 10.61
CA GLN A 9 11.79 -13.77 11.74
C GLN A 9 10.50 -14.44 12.23
N ALA A 10 10.37 -15.74 11.98
CA ALA A 10 9.16 -16.51 12.28
C ALA A 10 8.68 -16.35 13.74
N ALA A 11 9.60 -16.32 14.70
CA ALA A 11 9.28 -16.20 16.13
C ALA A 11 8.58 -14.88 16.51
N GLN A 12 8.64 -13.84 15.65
CA GLN A 12 8.02 -12.54 15.93
C GLN A 12 6.58 -12.44 15.41
N ASN A 13 6.09 -13.42 14.64
CA ASN A 13 4.81 -13.30 13.94
C ASN A 13 3.58 -13.70 14.78
N ALA A 14 3.76 -14.50 15.84
CA ALA A 14 2.65 -15.00 16.65
C ALA A 14 1.82 -13.92 17.38
N THR A 15 2.34 -12.68 17.45
CA THR A 15 1.69 -11.51 18.05
C THR A 15 1.56 -10.31 17.11
N ALA A 16 2.11 -10.41 15.89
CA ALA A 16 2.12 -9.30 14.93
C ALA A 16 0.75 -9.05 14.30
N ASP A 17 -0.06 -10.10 14.18
CA ASP A 17 -1.42 -10.04 13.65
C ASP A 17 -2.36 -10.85 14.56
N PRO A 18 -3.29 -10.18 15.27
CA PRO A 18 -4.27 -10.85 16.12
C PRO A 18 -5.21 -11.80 15.39
N ASP A 19 -5.43 -11.58 14.09
CA ASP A 19 -6.33 -12.38 13.24
C ASP A 19 -5.62 -13.62 12.66
N VAL A 20 -4.29 -13.64 12.64
CA VAL A 20 -3.47 -14.81 12.24
C VAL A 20 -2.48 -15.23 13.36
N PRO A 21 -2.97 -15.64 14.55
CA PRO A 21 -2.11 -15.96 15.68
C PRO A 21 -1.53 -17.38 15.54
N ALA A 22 -0.43 -17.52 14.78
CA ALA A 22 0.31 -18.78 14.63
C ALA A 22 1.16 -19.09 15.88
N ARG A 23 0.51 -19.32 17.04
CA ARG A 23 1.19 -19.56 18.33
C ARG A 23 1.79 -20.96 18.43
N ASP A 24 2.90 -21.07 19.16
CA ASP A 24 3.50 -22.36 19.46
C ASP A 24 2.54 -23.26 20.26
N GLY A 25 2.46 -24.54 19.87
CA GLY A 25 1.58 -25.51 20.50
C GLY A 25 0.09 -25.38 20.13
N THR A 26 -0.25 -24.59 19.12
CA THR A 26 -1.64 -24.52 18.60
C THR A 26 -2.13 -25.90 18.17
N SER A 27 -3.39 -26.21 18.49
CA SER A 27 -3.99 -27.51 18.17
C SER A 27 -4.01 -27.75 16.66
N ALA A 28 -3.73 -28.99 16.25
CA ALA A 28 -3.87 -29.40 14.85
C ALA A 28 -5.30 -29.19 14.30
N ARG A 29 -6.30 -29.09 15.18
CA ARG A 29 -7.69 -28.79 14.81
C ARG A 29 -7.90 -27.36 14.34
N ASP A 30 -7.06 -26.42 14.77
CA ASP A 30 -7.19 -24.99 14.44
C ASP A 30 -6.41 -24.63 13.18
N LEU A 31 -5.51 -25.52 12.71
CA LEU A 31 -4.69 -25.32 11.51
C LEU A 31 -5.51 -24.93 10.27
N PRO A 32 -6.66 -25.56 9.95
CA PRO A 32 -7.45 -25.15 8.79
C PRO A 32 -8.05 -23.75 8.91
N GLY A 33 -8.25 -23.25 10.14
CA GLY A 33 -8.65 -21.86 10.41
C GLY A 33 -7.50 -20.91 10.09
N LEU A 34 -6.37 -21.12 10.76
CA LEU A 34 -5.16 -20.32 10.58
C LEU A 34 -4.70 -20.23 9.13
N VAL A 35 -4.79 -21.32 8.37
CA VAL A 35 -4.43 -21.34 6.94
C VAL A 35 -5.38 -20.46 6.12
N ARG A 36 -6.68 -20.46 6.42
CA ARG A 36 -7.65 -19.58 5.74
C ARG A 36 -7.44 -18.12 6.12
N ASP A 37 -7.11 -17.85 7.38
CA ASP A 37 -6.82 -16.49 7.85
C ASP A 37 -5.54 -15.95 7.20
N LEU A 38 -4.50 -16.78 7.07
CA LEU A 38 -3.28 -16.47 6.32
C LEU A 38 -3.56 -16.19 4.84
N MET A 39 -4.39 -17.01 4.19
CA MET A 39 -4.81 -16.78 2.80
C MET A 39 -5.56 -15.45 2.64
N ALA A 40 -6.43 -15.09 3.58
CA ALA A 40 -7.15 -13.83 3.57
C ALA A 40 -6.22 -12.62 3.75
N ALA A 41 -5.29 -12.69 4.69
CA ALA A 41 -4.27 -11.66 4.91
C ALA A 41 -3.36 -11.48 3.69
N GLN A 42 -2.94 -12.57 3.04
CA GLN A 42 -2.17 -12.49 1.79
C GLN A 42 -2.98 -11.87 0.65
N ALA A 43 -4.25 -12.23 0.52
CA ALA A 43 -5.13 -11.62 -0.49
C ALA A 43 -5.31 -10.11 -0.26
N ALA A 44 -5.36 -9.66 0.99
CA ALA A 44 -5.41 -8.24 1.33
C ALA A 44 -4.15 -7.50 0.87
N VAL A 45 -2.96 -8.05 1.11
CA VAL A 45 -1.68 -7.46 0.64
C VAL A 45 -1.62 -7.41 -0.89
N LEU A 46 -2.07 -8.48 -1.57
CA LEU A 46 -2.14 -8.50 -3.03
C LEU A 46 -3.11 -7.44 -3.57
N ALA A 47 -4.23 -7.18 -2.90
CA ALA A 47 -5.16 -6.13 -3.31
C ALA A 47 -4.54 -4.73 -3.13
N ASP A 48 -3.82 -4.51 -2.04
CA ASP A 48 -3.14 -3.23 -1.75
C ASP A 48 -2.02 -2.91 -2.76
N GLN A 49 -1.34 -3.93 -3.25
CA GLN A 49 -0.27 -3.80 -4.26
C GLN A 49 -0.80 -3.89 -5.71
N GLY A 50 -1.95 -4.53 -5.91
CA GLY A 50 -2.57 -4.79 -7.21
C GLY A 50 -3.49 -3.67 -7.70
N GLY A 51 -3.61 -2.55 -6.98
CA GLY A 51 -4.34 -1.37 -7.44
C GLY A 51 -5.81 -1.32 -7.01
N ALA A 52 -6.23 -2.13 -6.03
CA ALA A 52 -7.61 -2.08 -5.54
C ALA A 52 -7.92 -0.79 -4.75
N ILE A 53 -6.89 -0.05 -4.33
CA ILE A 53 -7.03 1.17 -3.52
C ILE A 53 -7.39 2.35 -4.41
N ARG A 54 -8.66 2.76 -4.43
CA ARG A 54 -9.08 4.06 -4.98
C ARG A 54 -9.04 5.13 -3.91
N THR A 55 -8.41 6.26 -4.20
CA THR A 55 -8.30 7.35 -3.22
C THR A 55 -9.62 8.10 -3.03
N ALA A 56 -9.72 8.87 -1.95
CA ALA A 56 -10.84 9.75 -1.63
C ALA A 56 -10.33 11.08 -1.01
N GLY A 57 -11.21 11.85 -0.36
CA GLY A 57 -10.86 13.12 0.31
C GLY A 57 -11.34 14.37 -0.42
N LEU A 58 -10.63 15.50 -0.29
CA LEU A 58 -10.99 16.78 -0.90
C LEU A 58 -9.74 17.53 -1.38
N ALA A 59 -9.87 18.23 -2.51
CA ALA A 59 -8.78 19.00 -3.12
C ALA A 59 -7.47 18.18 -3.23
N ASN A 60 -6.40 18.65 -2.59
CA ASN A 60 -5.08 18.01 -2.62
C ASN A 60 -4.84 17.07 -1.42
N ALA A 61 -5.86 16.80 -0.60
CA ALA A 61 -5.81 15.83 0.48
C ALA A 61 -6.38 14.49 0.00
N TYR A 62 -5.50 13.57 -0.37
CA TYR A 62 -5.85 12.22 -0.79
C TYR A 62 -5.91 11.29 0.42
N LEU A 63 -6.96 10.49 0.49
CA LEU A 63 -7.15 9.46 1.51
C LEU A 63 -7.06 8.09 0.85
N ALA A 64 -6.31 7.18 1.43
CA ALA A 64 -6.24 5.78 1.02
C ALA A 64 -6.62 4.86 2.18
N ARG A 65 -7.25 3.73 1.84
CA ARG A 65 -7.65 2.69 2.77
C ARG A 65 -7.08 1.37 2.27
N THR A 66 -6.20 0.77 3.07
CA THR A 66 -5.65 -0.54 2.75
C THR A 66 -6.59 -1.64 3.24
N ALA A 67 -6.58 -2.78 2.55
CA ALA A 67 -7.26 -3.98 3.00
C ALA A 67 -6.48 -4.68 4.13
N SER A 68 -5.14 -4.61 4.10
CA SER A 68 -4.29 -5.27 5.10
C SER A 68 -4.11 -4.50 6.42
N GLY A 69 -4.55 -3.24 6.48
CA GLY A 69 -4.63 -2.45 7.70
C GLY A 69 -3.27 -1.95 8.21
N LEU A 70 -2.67 -1.00 7.49
CA LEU A 70 -1.40 -0.38 7.88
C LEU A 70 -1.56 0.36 9.22
N SER A 71 -0.88 -0.11 10.27
CA SER A 71 -0.93 0.54 11.60
C SER A 71 0.20 1.53 11.90
N ALA A 72 1.27 1.53 11.11
CA ALA A 72 2.35 2.49 11.27
C ALA A 72 3.06 2.73 9.93
N MET A 73 3.51 3.98 9.72
CA MET A 73 4.33 4.31 8.57
C MET A 73 5.72 3.69 8.74
N ARG A 74 6.14 2.89 7.76
CA ARG A 74 7.50 2.31 7.67
C ARG A 74 8.05 2.55 6.27
N SER A 75 9.33 2.89 6.19
CA SER A 75 10.01 2.99 4.89
C SER A 75 9.92 1.66 4.14
N GLY A 76 9.68 1.71 2.83
CA GLY A 76 9.55 0.54 1.97
C GLY A 76 8.15 -0.05 1.87
N VAL A 77 7.17 0.42 2.66
CA VAL A 77 5.76 0.11 2.40
C VAL A 77 5.38 0.68 1.03
N ALA A 78 4.90 -0.18 0.14
CA ALA A 78 4.52 0.17 -1.22
C ALA A 78 3.04 -0.16 -1.44
N LEU A 79 2.29 0.81 -1.96
CA LEU A 79 0.85 0.72 -2.22
C LEU A 79 0.58 1.18 -3.65
N LEU A 80 -0.22 0.43 -4.41
CA LEU A 80 -0.67 0.88 -5.71
C LEU A 80 -2.02 1.57 -5.53
N VAL A 81 -2.05 2.89 -5.73
CA VAL A 81 -3.26 3.71 -5.53
C VAL A 81 -3.75 4.26 -6.85
N GLN A 82 -5.07 4.20 -7.08
CA GLN A 82 -5.74 4.90 -8.16
C GLN A 82 -6.18 6.28 -7.66
N ALA A 83 -5.68 7.34 -8.29
CA ALA A 83 -6.09 8.70 -7.95
C ALA A 83 -7.54 8.94 -8.37
N ASP A 84 -8.39 9.46 -7.49
CA ASP A 84 -9.79 9.73 -7.82
C ASP A 84 -10.01 11.10 -8.49
N ARG A 85 -9.01 11.98 -8.42
CA ARG A 85 -9.06 13.36 -8.92
C ARG A 85 -7.69 13.89 -9.30
N ASP A 86 -7.70 14.92 -10.14
CA ASP A 86 -6.50 15.70 -10.47
C ASP A 86 -6.05 16.56 -9.27
N ASN A 87 -4.73 16.72 -9.10
CA ASN A 87 -4.21 17.67 -8.13
C ASN A 87 -4.29 19.10 -8.69
N THR A 88 -4.60 20.05 -7.82
CA THR A 88 -4.61 21.49 -8.13
C THR A 88 -3.49 22.25 -7.41
N GLY A 89 -2.75 21.56 -6.55
CA GLY A 89 -1.63 22.08 -5.76
C GLY A 89 -0.79 20.94 -5.18
N SER A 90 0.00 21.22 -4.15
CA SER A 90 0.84 20.21 -3.50
C SER A 90 0.00 19.13 -2.79
N PRO A 91 0.11 17.86 -3.19
CA PRO A 91 -0.71 16.79 -2.65
C PRO A 91 -0.19 16.25 -1.32
N THR A 92 -1.12 15.71 -0.54
CA THR A 92 -0.85 14.90 0.65
C THR A 92 -1.58 13.58 0.52
N LEU A 93 -1.02 12.53 1.11
CA LEU A 93 -1.63 11.20 1.19
C LEU A 93 -1.74 10.79 2.66
N ASN A 94 -2.95 10.43 3.08
CA ASN A 94 -3.25 9.88 4.40
C ASN A 94 -3.75 8.44 4.22
N VAL A 95 -2.92 7.47 4.60
CA VAL A 95 -3.23 6.04 4.54
C VAL A 95 -3.76 5.61 5.91
N ASP A 96 -4.91 4.94 5.94
CA ASP A 96 -5.50 4.34 7.15
C ASP A 96 -5.66 5.29 8.35
N SER A 97 -5.73 6.60 8.09
CA SER A 97 -5.83 7.64 9.12
C SER A 97 -4.59 7.78 10.01
N LEU A 98 -3.42 7.34 9.53
CA LEU A 98 -2.13 7.50 10.19
C LEU A 98 -1.58 8.94 10.15
N GLY A 99 -2.33 9.86 9.54
CA GLY A 99 -2.00 11.27 9.40
C GLY A 99 -1.62 11.62 7.96
N ALA A 100 -2.05 12.82 7.53
CA ALA A 100 -1.72 13.32 6.20
C ALA A 100 -0.22 13.63 6.10
N ARG A 101 0.43 13.05 5.09
CA ARG A 101 1.86 13.21 4.80
C ARG A 101 2.05 13.78 3.40
N PRO A 102 3.10 14.56 3.14
CA PRO A 102 3.38 15.04 1.79
C PRO A 102 3.49 13.88 0.80
N TRP A 103 2.93 14.05 -0.39
CA TRP A 103 3.09 13.13 -1.50
C TRP A 103 3.94 13.82 -2.57
N ARG A 104 5.14 13.29 -2.79
CA ARG A 104 6.22 13.92 -3.55
C ARG A 104 6.62 13.08 -4.74
N ASP A 105 7.20 13.73 -5.74
CA ASP A 105 7.86 13.03 -6.84
C ASP A 105 9.11 12.30 -6.32
N LEU A 106 9.73 11.45 -7.16
CA LEU A 106 10.92 10.68 -6.78
C LEU A 106 12.12 11.54 -6.38
N ASP A 107 12.20 12.76 -6.90
CA ASP A 107 13.22 13.75 -6.54
C ASP A 107 12.91 14.50 -5.21
N GLY A 108 11.80 14.18 -4.55
CA GLY A 108 11.35 14.77 -3.30
C GLY A 108 10.59 16.10 -3.46
N THR A 109 10.44 16.61 -4.69
CA THR A 109 9.74 17.87 -4.95
C THR A 109 8.22 17.69 -4.96
N PRO A 110 7.42 18.75 -4.66
CA PRO A 110 5.98 18.70 -4.90
C PRO A 110 5.70 18.54 -6.41
N PRO A 111 4.85 17.58 -6.82
CA PRO A 111 4.39 17.56 -8.19
C PRO A 111 3.59 18.83 -8.52
N PRO A 112 3.74 19.41 -9.72
CA PRO A 112 3.00 20.60 -10.11
C PRO A 112 1.49 20.29 -10.24
N PRO A 113 0.61 21.33 -10.26
CA PRO A 113 -0.80 21.14 -10.52
C PRO A 113 -1.07 20.38 -11.84
N GLY A 114 -2.06 19.49 -11.81
CA GLY A 114 -2.46 18.67 -12.96
C GLY A 114 -1.55 17.48 -13.26
N ARG A 115 -0.53 17.23 -12.42
CA ARG A 115 0.42 16.12 -12.59
C ARG A 115 -0.16 14.79 -12.14
N ILE A 116 -0.91 14.78 -11.04
CA ILE A 116 -1.76 13.65 -10.64
C ILE A 116 -3.01 13.71 -11.50
N LYS A 117 -3.37 12.58 -12.12
CA LYS A 117 -4.54 12.45 -12.98
C LYS A 117 -5.57 11.50 -12.39
N ALA A 118 -6.83 11.91 -12.42
CA ALA A 118 -7.95 11.06 -12.06
C ALA A 118 -7.95 9.77 -12.90
N GLY A 119 -8.13 8.62 -12.26
CA GLY A 119 -8.12 7.30 -12.87
C GLY A 119 -6.73 6.70 -13.08
N ALA A 120 -5.66 7.49 -12.99
CA ALA A 120 -4.29 6.97 -13.13
C ALA A 120 -3.84 6.26 -11.85
N PHE A 121 -2.99 5.25 -12.03
CA PHE A 121 -2.39 4.47 -10.95
C PHE A 121 -1.01 5.01 -10.62
N TYR A 122 -0.70 5.07 -9.32
CA TYR A 122 0.58 5.52 -8.81
C TYR A 122 1.06 4.54 -7.75
N LEU A 123 2.29 4.06 -7.90
CA LEU A 123 2.95 3.33 -6.83
C LEU A 123 3.44 4.33 -5.80
N ALA A 124 2.78 4.37 -4.65
CA ALA A 124 3.15 5.19 -3.50
C ALA A 124 4.06 4.37 -2.58
N VAL A 125 5.32 4.77 -2.48
CA VAL A 125 6.30 4.15 -1.58
C VAL A 125 6.56 5.07 -0.40
N ALA A 126 6.45 4.54 0.80
CA ALA A 126 6.79 5.24 2.02
C ALA A 126 8.32 5.44 2.10
N ASN A 127 8.76 6.69 2.26
CA ASN A 127 10.14 7.06 2.50
C ASN A 127 10.20 7.99 3.72
N GLY A 128 10.46 7.40 4.89
CA GLY A 128 10.43 8.11 6.17
C GLY A 128 9.07 8.76 6.44
N ALA A 129 9.03 10.10 6.46
CA ALA A 129 7.82 10.86 6.75
C ALA A 129 6.97 11.22 5.51
N VAL A 130 7.37 10.78 4.33
CA VAL A 130 6.82 11.22 3.03
C VAL A 130 6.40 10.01 2.20
N TRP A 131 5.40 10.21 1.34
CA TRP A 131 5.08 9.28 0.25
C TRP A 131 5.76 9.75 -1.03
N THR A 132 6.42 8.84 -1.75
CA THR A 132 7.07 9.12 -3.02
C THR A 132 6.47 8.26 -4.13
N SER A 133 6.20 8.87 -5.28
CA SER A 133 5.75 8.18 -6.49
C SER A 133 6.46 8.76 -7.71
N ASP A 134 6.64 7.94 -8.73
CA ASP A 134 6.91 8.45 -10.07
C ASP A 134 5.61 9.02 -10.65
N PHE A 135 5.51 10.34 -10.73
CA PHE A 135 4.38 10.97 -11.40
C PHE A 135 4.57 11.10 -12.92
N GLY A 136 5.66 10.57 -13.46
CA GLY A 136 6.27 10.99 -14.71
C GLY A 136 6.83 9.96 -15.67
N ALA A 137 6.34 8.72 -15.64
CA ALA A 137 6.36 7.83 -16.81
C ALA A 137 5.17 6.85 -16.80
N LEU A 138 4.68 6.45 -15.62
CA LEU A 138 3.57 5.50 -15.47
C LEU A 138 2.16 6.12 -15.53
N ALA A 139 2.04 7.46 -15.51
CA ALA A 139 0.75 8.14 -15.56
C ALA A 139 0.06 8.11 -16.94
N GLN A 140 0.75 7.66 -17.99
CA GLN A 140 0.21 7.43 -19.35
C GLN A 140 0.13 5.95 -19.72
N ALA A 141 0.42 5.08 -18.76
CA ALA A 141 0.65 3.67 -19.00
C ALA A 141 -0.69 2.92 -19.02
N THR A 142 -0.82 1.96 -19.93
CA THR A 142 -2.05 1.14 -20.01
C THR A 142 -2.08 0.11 -18.87
N ALA A 143 -3.18 -0.64 -18.69
CA ALA A 143 -3.27 -1.67 -17.64
C ALA A 143 -2.10 -2.69 -17.68
N GLU A 144 -1.52 -2.88 -18.88
CA GLU A 144 -0.34 -3.72 -19.10
C GLU A 144 0.94 -3.15 -18.46
N ASP A 145 1.17 -1.84 -18.52
CA ASP A 145 2.36 -1.21 -17.94
C ASP A 145 2.32 -1.14 -16.41
N ALA A 146 1.12 -1.00 -15.83
CA ALA A 146 0.90 -1.12 -14.39
C ALA A 146 1.14 -2.57 -13.92
N ALA A 147 0.70 -3.56 -14.72
CA ALA A 147 0.97 -4.97 -14.46
C ALA A 147 2.46 -5.31 -14.60
N ILE A 148 3.19 -4.75 -15.58
CA ILE A 148 4.64 -4.93 -15.75
C ILE A 148 5.40 -4.31 -14.58
N THR A 149 5.02 -3.11 -14.13
CA THR A 149 5.66 -2.48 -12.96
C THR A 149 5.40 -3.26 -11.68
N ALA A 150 4.17 -3.71 -11.46
CA ALA A 150 3.84 -4.58 -10.33
C ALA A 150 4.55 -5.94 -10.43
N ALA A 151 4.66 -6.53 -11.62
CA ALA A 151 5.38 -7.78 -11.85
C ALA A 151 6.90 -7.63 -11.71
N LEU A 152 7.51 -6.50 -12.06
CA LEU A 152 8.93 -6.26 -11.84
C LEU A 152 9.26 -5.94 -10.38
N ILE A 153 8.35 -5.31 -9.64
CA ILE A 153 8.58 -4.93 -8.23
C ILE A 153 8.17 -6.06 -7.26
N PHE A 154 7.15 -6.84 -7.59
CA PHE A 154 6.60 -7.89 -6.72
C PHE A 154 6.76 -9.32 -7.30
N GLY A 155 7.15 -9.46 -8.57
CA GLY A 155 7.34 -10.76 -9.24
C GLY A 155 8.80 -11.18 -9.45
N GLY A 156 9.75 -10.57 -8.74
CA GLY A 156 11.12 -11.05 -8.67
C GLY A 156 11.21 -12.33 -7.83
N ILE A 157 11.16 -13.48 -8.50
CA ILE A 157 11.70 -14.77 -8.03
C ILE A 157 13.23 -14.74 -8.04
#